data_AF-A0A6B3M8D9-F1
#
_entry.id   AF-A0A6B3M8D9-F1
#
_cell.length_a   1.000
_cell.length_b   1.000
_cell.length_c   1.000
_cell.angle_alpha   90.00
_cell.angle_beta   90.00
_cell.angle_gamma   90.00
#
_symmetry.space_group_name_H-M   'P 1'
#
loop_
_entity.id
_entity.type
_entity.pdbx_description
1 polymer ?
#
loop_
_entity_poly.entity_id
_entity_poly.type
_entity_poly.pdbx_seq_one_letter_code
_entity_poly.pdbx_strand_id
1 'polypeptide(L)'
;MSQSPNLEAQLYFALGLRSSEAQEYERAIANFERATQLKPDYFQAYYHRGIVLGYLGRIEEAIASYGKATQIKPDYLEAWYNLGIALGYNSRPTEALTCLEVVLELQPDHDLAWYNRAVALYDLGHLEEAVISYNKATQLQPDNDSAWYNRGNALSDLGRYEEAVASFDRATQINPDSHEAWNNRGSALGYLGRYQEAVASFDRATQIHPDKSEAWYNRGNALSDLGWYEQAIACYDKTLEINRDSPETWNNRGKALGNWGRYEEAITSFERAIQIQTNFPEAWYNQGIALEELKRYQEAIISYARATQFQPDFAAAWNNRGMALFNLGRYQEAIGNYDRAVAIEPEFYECWYNRGMALFNLEIYEEAVASYDRAIAIKPDLYQAHYNRGNALSNLGRYEEAISSYERVIEIQTDHYKAYHNLGKVLYDLGRLVQALDSYDQALKFQPDLPETWNNRGIVLDELGRYEEAVASYERATQLQSDYLEAWNNRGIALAYLKRYSEAVASYNRANQIQPDNADTFYNQACCYALQGNVEQALFYLQQAINLNPERYRNMPKTDSDFEIIRTDERFQVLIQEHSN
;
A
#
# COMPACT_ATOMS: atom_id res chain seq x y z
N MET A 1 8.39 79.14 47.86
CA MET A 1 9.45 78.11 47.76
C MET A 1 9.11 77.23 46.58
N SER A 2 9.63 77.52 45.39
CA SER A 2 9.40 76.68 44.21
C SER A 2 10.23 75.40 44.38
N GLN A 3 9.56 74.27 44.64
CA GLN A 3 10.24 72.98 44.52
C GLN A 3 10.66 72.82 43.05
N SER A 4 11.93 72.49 42.81
CA SER A 4 12.44 72.29 41.46
C SER A 4 11.61 71.19 40.75
N PRO A 5 11.34 71.30 39.44
CA PRO A 5 10.58 70.29 38.67
C PRO A 5 11.04 68.83 38.89
N ASN A 6 12.33 68.63 39.18
CA ASN A 6 12.90 67.33 39.52
C ASN A 6 12.36 66.70 40.82
N LEU A 7 12.11 67.51 41.86
CA LEU A 7 11.59 67.02 43.14
C LEU A 7 10.10 66.68 43.03
N GLU A 8 9.36 67.46 42.24
CA GLU A 8 7.95 67.20 41.95
C GLU A 8 7.79 65.92 41.09
N ALA A 9 8.64 65.71 40.08
CA ALA A 9 8.67 64.46 39.31
C ALA A 9 8.95 63.24 40.20
N GLN A 10 9.88 63.34 41.16
CA GLN A 10 10.17 62.27 42.12
C GLN A 10 8.98 61.97 43.03
N LEU A 11 8.25 62.99 43.48
CA LEU A 11 7.03 62.82 44.28
C LEU A 11 5.96 62.07 43.49
N TYR A 12 5.66 62.48 42.25
CA TYR A 12 4.69 61.81 41.40
C TYR A 12 5.10 60.38 41.06
N PHE A 13 6.39 60.12 40.84
CA PHE A 13 6.90 58.75 40.68
C PHE A 13 6.65 57.89 41.92
N ALA A 14 6.96 58.39 43.12
CA ALA A 14 6.70 57.67 44.37
C ALA A 14 5.20 57.43 44.61
N LEU A 15 4.35 58.40 44.28
CA LEU A 15 2.89 58.23 44.29
C LEU A 15 2.44 57.16 43.28
N GLY A 16 3.05 57.12 42.10
CA GLY A 16 2.80 56.10 41.09
C GLY A 16 3.12 54.69 41.57
N LEU A 17 4.30 54.48 42.17
CA LEU A 17 4.68 53.20 42.77
C LEU A 17 3.69 52.77 43.87
N ARG A 18 3.36 53.69 44.78
CA ARG A 18 2.42 53.40 45.88
C ARG A 18 1.01 53.06 45.37
N SER A 19 0.53 53.76 44.33
CA SER A 19 -0.74 53.43 43.69
C SER A 19 -0.70 52.08 42.98
N SER A 20 0.44 51.72 42.36
CA SER A 20 0.63 50.40 41.75
C SER A 20 0.59 49.28 42.79
N GLU A 21 1.26 49.45 43.94
CA GLU A 21 1.22 48.50 45.06
C GLU A 21 -0.20 48.35 45.63
N ALA A 22 -0.97 49.44 45.65
CA ALA A 22 -2.37 49.45 46.05
C ALA A 22 -3.34 48.92 44.98
N GLN A 23 -2.84 48.45 43.82
CA GLN A 23 -3.63 48.01 42.66
C GLN A 23 -4.54 49.10 42.06
N GLU A 24 -4.27 50.37 42.35
CA GLU A 24 -4.94 51.54 41.74
C GLU A 24 -4.28 51.88 40.40
N TYR A 25 -4.34 50.96 39.43
CA TYR A 25 -3.53 51.00 38.21
C TYR A 25 -3.71 52.25 37.34
N GLU A 26 -4.94 52.73 37.12
CA GLU A 26 -5.18 53.96 36.35
C GLU A 26 -4.60 55.21 37.05
N ARG A 27 -4.66 55.23 38.39
CA ARG A 27 -4.05 56.31 39.17
C ARG A 27 -2.53 56.24 39.13
N ALA A 28 -1.97 55.03 39.17
CA ALA A 28 -0.53 54.81 39.02
C ALA A 28 -0.05 55.32 37.65
N ILE A 29 -0.75 54.99 36.56
CA ILE A 29 -0.45 55.47 35.21
C ILE A 29 -0.48 57.00 35.15
N ALA A 30 -1.53 57.64 35.65
CA ALA A 30 -1.64 59.11 35.66
C ALA A 30 -0.50 59.78 36.44
N ASN A 31 -0.10 59.19 37.58
CA ASN A 31 1.04 59.67 38.37
C ASN A 31 2.38 59.51 37.61
N PHE A 32 2.60 58.36 36.94
CA PHE A 32 3.80 58.16 36.13
C PHE A 32 3.83 59.09 34.91
N GLU A 33 2.70 59.31 34.22
CA GLU A 33 2.59 60.27 33.14
C GLU A 33 2.95 61.68 33.61
N ARG A 34 2.42 62.10 34.76
CA ARG A 34 2.75 63.40 35.35
C ARG A 34 4.24 63.51 35.68
N ALA A 35 4.86 62.45 36.21
CA ALA A 35 6.29 62.41 36.44
C ALA A 35 7.11 62.58 35.16
N THR A 36 6.70 61.93 34.06
CA THR A 36 7.38 62.05 32.74
C THR A 36 7.15 63.40 32.05
N GLN A 37 6.00 64.07 32.28
CA GLN A 37 5.78 65.44 31.80
C GLN A 37 6.70 66.45 32.48
N LEU A 38 6.92 66.27 33.79
CA LEU A 38 7.80 67.13 34.59
C LEU A 38 9.28 66.84 34.33
N LYS A 39 9.61 65.58 34.02
CA LYS A 39 10.96 65.11 33.71
C LYS A 39 10.93 64.10 32.53
N PRO A 40 11.11 64.57 31.28
CA PRO A 40 11.02 63.70 30.09
C PRO A 40 12.09 62.62 29.97
N ASP A 41 13.22 62.74 30.67
CA ASP A 41 14.30 61.74 30.73
C ASP A 41 14.18 60.79 31.94
N TYR A 42 12.99 60.69 32.55
CA TYR A 42 12.76 59.85 33.73
C TYR A 42 12.44 58.40 33.36
N PHE A 43 13.47 57.63 32.96
CA PHE A 43 13.28 56.26 32.48
C PHE A 43 12.54 55.33 33.46
N GLN A 44 12.75 55.46 34.79
CA GLN A 44 12.03 54.64 35.77
C GLN A 44 10.51 54.84 35.69
N ALA A 45 10.04 56.08 35.50
CA ALA A 45 8.61 56.35 35.39
C ALA A 45 8.01 55.71 34.13
N TYR A 46 8.75 55.73 33.00
CA TYR A 46 8.35 55.02 31.78
C TYR A 46 8.33 53.50 31.96
N TYR A 47 9.37 52.92 32.57
CA TYR A 47 9.46 51.48 32.82
C TYR A 47 8.32 50.98 33.73
N HIS A 48 8.11 51.61 34.88
CA HIS A 48 7.04 51.22 35.81
C HIS A 48 5.64 51.50 35.25
N ARG A 49 5.47 52.54 34.42
CA ARG A 49 4.23 52.74 33.65
C ARG A 49 3.99 51.57 32.69
N GLY A 50 5.03 51.10 32.00
CA GLY A 50 4.96 49.93 31.12
C GLY A 50 4.50 48.66 31.86
N ILE A 51 5.01 48.41 33.06
CA ILE A 51 4.60 47.27 33.90
C ILE A 51 3.10 47.33 34.21
N VAL A 52 2.63 48.48 34.70
CA VAL A 52 1.22 48.66 35.06
C VAL A 52 0.30 48.55 33.85
N LEU A 53 0.70 49.11 32.71
CA LEU A 53 -0.03 48.97 31.45
C LEU A 53 -0.10 47.51 30.99
N GLY A 54 0.97 46.74 31.18
CA GLY A 54 1.00 45.30 30.95
C GLY A 54 -0.02 44.55 31.80
N TYR A 55 -0.12 44.85 33.10
CA TYR A 55 -1.14 44.25 33.98
C TYR A 55 -2.58 44.56 33.57
N LEU A 56 -2.82 45.71 32.93
CA LEU A 56 -4.12 46.08 32.38
C LEU A 56 -4.40 45.51 30.97
N GLY A 57 -3.45 44.77 30.38
CA GLY A 57 -3.56 44.27 29.00
C GLY A 57 -3.45 45.36 27.94
N ARG A 58 -2.99 46.58 28.30
CA ARG A 58 -2.77 47.70 27.36
C ARG A 58 -1.39 47.55 26.71
N ILE A 59 -1.22 46.46 25.94
CA ILE A 59 0.09 45.97 25.47
C ILE A 59 0.81 46.99 24.57
N GLU A 60 0.13 47.62 23.61
CA GLU A 60 0.75 48.63 22.74
C GLU A 60 1.27 49.85 23.52
N GLU A 61 0.54 50.29 24.55
CA GLU A 61 0.99 51.41 25.40
C GLU A 61 2.14 50.99 26.32
N ALA A 62 2.16 49.73 26.76
CA ALA A 62 3.27 49.15 27.50
C ALA A 62 4.54 49.12 26.63
N ILE A 63 4.44 48.63 25.38
CA ILE A 63 5.52 48.63 24.39
C ILE A 63 6.06 50.05 24.19
N ALA A 64 5.19 51.04 23.98
CA ALA A 64 5.59 52.43 23.84
C ALA A 64 6.32 52.97 25.07
N SER A 65 5.86 52.60 26.27
CA SER A 65 6.46 53.02 27.54
C SER A 65 7.84 52.37 27.75
N TYR A 66 7.97 51.07 27.53
CA TYR A 66 9.26 50.39 27.61
C TYR A 66 10.25 50.89 26.54
N GLY A 67 9.80 51.07 25.30
CA GLY A 67 10.63 51.63 24.22
C GLY A 67 11.15 53.03 24.53
N LYS A 68 10.39 53.86 25.27
CA LYS A 68 10.89 55.13 25.79
C LYS A 68 11.93 54.95 26.89
N ALA A 69 11.71 54.01 27.81
CA ALA A 69 12.68 53.70 28.85
C ALA A 69 14.02 53.23 28.27
N THR A 70 14.01 52.36 27.25
CA THR A 70 15.22 51.84 26.59
C THR A 70 15.94 52.90 25.76
N GLN A 71 15.23 53.83 25.12
CA GLN A 71 15.83 54.99 24.43
C GLN A 71 16.58 55.93 25.39
N ILE A 72 16.01 56.17 26.58
CA ILE A 72 16.60 57.06 27.59
C ILE A 72 17.78 56.38 28.30
N LYS A 73 17.63 55.08 28.62
CA LYS A 73 18.64 54.31 29.33
C LYS A 73 18.87 52.95 28.66
N PRO A 74 19.76 52.89 27.64
CA PRO A 74 20.00 51.67 26.86
C PRO A 74 20.66 50.52 27.64
N ASP A 75 21.37 50.81 28.74
CA ASP A 75 22.02 49.81 29.60
C ASP A 75 21.08 49.23 30.68
N TYR A 76 19.80 49.62 30.70
CA TYR A 76 18.82 49.08 31.65
C TYR A 76 18.14 47.82 31.09
N LEU A 77 18.74 46.67 31.43
CA LEU A 77 18.37 45.34 30.95
C LEU A 77 16.86 45.04 31.06
N GLU A 78 16.25 45.29 32.22
CA GLU A 78 14.85 44.93 32.50
C GLU A 78 13.85 45.61 31.56
N ALA A 79 14.14 46.82 31.09
CA ALA A 79 13.27 47.49 30.12
C ALA A 79 13.33 46.83 28.75
N TRP A 80 14.50 46.36 28.32
CA TRP A 80 14.65 45.61 27.06
C TRP A 80 13.99 44.23 27.14
N TYR A 81 14.15 43.53 28.26
CA TYR A 81 13.54 42.22 28.47
C TYR A 81 12.01 42.30 28.46
N ASN A 82 11.41 43.21 29.24
CA ASN A 82 9.96 43.40 29.26
C ASN A 82 9.41 43.96 27.95
N LEU A 83 10.19 44.79 27.22
CA LEU A 83 9.84 45.21 25.87
C LEU A 83 9.79 44.01 24.90
N GLY A 84 10.82 43.15 24.94
CA GLY A 84 10.90 41.95 24.12
C GLY A 84 9.72 41.00 24.34
N ILE A 85 9.38 40.73 25.60
CA ILE A 85 8.21 39.92 25.96
C ILE A 85 6.90 40.56 25.44
N ALA A 86 6.70 41.86 25.70
CA ALA A 86 5.49 42.55 25.28
C ALA A 86 5.31 42.56 23.75
N LEU A 87 6.42 42.72 23.01
CA LEU A 87 6.44 42.61 21.55
C LEU A 87 6.10 41.18 21.07
N GLY A 88 6.63 40.15 21.73
CA GLY A 88 6.30 38.75 21.43
C GLY A 88 4.81 38.47 21.60
N TYR A 89 4.21 38.87 22.73
CA TYR A 89 2.77 38.73 22.96
C TYR A 89 1.90 39.53 21.97
N ASN A 90 2.44 40.59 21.38
CA ASN A 90 1.75 41.41 20.39
C ASN A 90 2.04 40.97 18.94
N SER A 91 2.48 39.72 18.74
CA SER A 91 2.79 39.14 17.43
C SER A 91 3.84 39.94 16.63
N ARG A 92 4.83 40.52 17.30
CA ARG A 92 5.98 41.23 16.70
C ARG A 92 7.30 40.52 17.02
N PRO A 93 7.49 39.25 16.58
CA PRO A 93 8.60 38.41 17.00
C PRO A 93 9.98 38.91 16.52
N THR A 94 10.07 39.58 15.36
CA THR A 94 11.34 40.18 14.88
C THR A 94 11.85 41.30 15.79
N GLU A 95 10.94 42.15 16.28
CA GLU A 95 11.30 43.23 17.19
C GLU A 95 11.58 42.69 18.59
N ALA A 96 10.82 41.68 19.02
CA ALA A 96 11.09 40.95 20.25
C ALA A 96 12.51 40.35 20.25
N LEU A 97 12.89 39.67 19.16
CA LEU A 97 14.21 39.08 18.97
C LEU A 97 15.31 40.14 19.11
N THR A 98 15.19 41.27 18.42
CA THR A 98 16.15 42.38 18.54
C THR A 98 16.33 42.84 19.99
N CYS A 99 15.23 42.98 20.73
CA CYS A 99 15.29 43.40 22.14
C CYS A 99 15.97 42.35 23.02
N LEU A 100 15.69 41.07 22.78
CA LEU A 100 16.26 39.96 23.54
C LEU A 100 17.74 39.76 23.24
N GLU A 101 18.20 40.06 22.03
CA GLU A 101 19.63 40.07 21.69
C GLU A 101 20.38 41.15 22.47
N VAL A 102 19.81 42.35 22.61
CA VAL A 102 20.38 43.39 23.49
C VAL A 102 20.46 42.93 24.94
N VAL A 103 19.43 42.23 25.45
CA VAL A 103 19.45 41.65 26.81
C VAL A 103 20.61 40.67 26.96
N LEU A 104 20.84 39.81 25.97
CA LEU A 104 21.91 38.81 25.98
C LEU A 104 23.31 39.39 25.75
N GLU A 105 23.43 40.53 25.08
CA GLU A 105 24.67 41.31 25.02
C GLU A 105 25.03 41.92 26.38
N LEU A 106 24.03 42.44 27.11
CA LEU A 106 24.21 43.00 28.46
C LEU A 106 24.45 41.91 29.51
N GLN A 107 23.77 40.77 29.39
CA GLN A 107 23.85 39.65 30.32
C GLN A 107 23.73 38.30 29.58
N PRO A 108 24.86 37.69 29.17
CA PRO A 108 24.86 36.44 28.40
C PRO A 108 24.32 35.21 29.13
N ASP A 109 24.24 35.24 30.46
CA ASP A 109 23.76 34.13 31.30
C ASP A 109 22.28 34.29 31.73
N HIS A 110 21.53 35.20 31.10
CA HIS A 110 20.11 35.41 31.37
C HIS A 110 19.26 34.29 30.73
N ASP A 111 18.84 33.33 31.55
CA ASP A 111 18.10 32.13 31.16
C ASP A 111 16.75 32.45 30.47
N LEU A 112 15.93 33.33 31.05
CA LEU A 112 14.62 33.66 30.47
C LEU A 112 14.74 34.44 29.15
N ALA A 113 15.83 35.20 28.95
CA ALA A 113 16.07 35.88 27.68
C ALA A 113 16.42 34.88 26.58
N TRP A 114 17.25 33.86 26.89
CA TRP A 114 17.49 32.74 25.97
C TRP A 114 16.22 31.96 25.63
N TYR A 115 15.36 31.70 26.63
CA TYR A 115 14.07 31.03 26.41
C TYR A 115 13.15 31.85 25.51
N ASN A 116 12.91 33.12 25.82
CA ASN A 116 12.03 33.98 25.01
C ASN A 116 12.62 34.27 23.63
N ARG A 117 13.95 34.29 23.49
CA ARG A 117 14.64 34.38 22.19
C ARG A 117 14.32 33.14 21.35
N ALA A 118 14.37 31.95 21.98
CA ALA A 118 14.02 30.71 21.33
C ALA A 118 12.56 30.67 20.86
N VAL A 119 11.63 31.17 21.68
CA VAL A 119 10.21 31.30 21.30
C VAL A 119 10.04 32.24 20.10
N ALA A 120 10.65 33.43 20.13
CA ALA A 120 10.58 34.37 19.00
C ALA A 120 11.18 33.79 17.71
N LEU A 121 12.30 33.05 17.80
CA LEU A 121 12.91 32.36 16.65
C LEU A 121 12.02 31.23 16.12
N TYR A 122 11.35 30.49 17.00
CA TYR A 122 10.39 29.45 16.63
C TYR A 122 9.20 30.04 15.88
N ASP A 123 8.63 31.15 16.36
CA ASP A 123 7.52 31.85 15.69
C ASP A 123 7.90 32.41 14.31
N LEU A 124 9.19 32.74 14.12
CA LEU A 124 9.75 33.17 12.83
C LEU A 124 10.11 32.00 11.90
N GLY A 125 10.00 30.75 12.35
CA GLY A 125 10.40 29.55 11.60
C GLY A 125 11.91 29.27 11.58
N HIS A 126 12.71 30.01 12.37
CA HIS A 126 14.15 29.78 12.52
C HIS A 126 14.41 28.63 13.52
N LEU A 127 13.95 27.43 13.19
CA LEU A 127 13.88 26.30 14.11
C LEU A 127 15.24 25.87 14.67
N GLU A 128 16.31 25.82 13.86
CA GLU A 128 17.64 25.45 14.35
C GLU A 128 18.20 26.45 15.37
N GLU A 129 18.02 27.75 15.12
CA GLU A 129 18.45 28.81 16.04
C GLU A 129 17.60 28.82 17.32
N ALA A 130 16.31 28.49 17.21
CA ALA A 130 15.44 28.27 18.35
C ALA A 130 15.94 27.11 19.21
N VAL A 131 16.31 25.97 18.61
CA VAL A 131 16.88 24.82 19.34
C VAL A 131 18.19 25.19 20.05
N ILE A 132 19.08 25.95 19.39
CA ILE A 132 20.31 26.45 20.02
C ILE A 132 19.99 27.34 21.23
N SER A 133 19.00 28.22 21.11
CA SER A 133 18.59 29.12 22.18
C SER A 133 17.92 28.37 23.34
N TYR A 134 17.07 27.38 23.05
CA TYR A 134 16.50 26.49 24.05
C TYR A 134 17.58 25.66 24.75
N ASN A 135 18.59 25.14 24.04
CA ASN A 135 19.72 24.44 24.65
C ASN A 135 20.45 25.33 25.67
N LYS A 136 20.62 26.61 25.37
CA LYS A 136 21.23 27.57 26.30
C LYS A 136 20.32 27.83 27.51
N ALA A 137 19.03 28.03 27.29
CA ALA A 137 18.06 28.19 28.37
C ALA A 137 18.04 26.99 29.31
N THR A 138 18.00 25.76 28.79
CA THR A 138 17.96 24.54 29.61
C THR A 138 19.30 24.19 30.28
N GLN A 139 20.44 24.67 29.74
CA GLN A 139 21.73 24.59 30.42
C GLN A 139 21.81 25.51 31.64
N LEU A 140 21.24 26.71 31.54
CA LEU A 140 21.21 27.69 32.62
C LEU A 140 20.17 27.35 33.68
N GLN A 141 18.98 26.90 33.26
CA GLN A 141 17.88 26.53 34.14
C GLN A 141 17.33 25.12 33.78
N PRO A 142 17.96 24.05 34.31
CA PRO A 142 17.61 22.67 33.94
C PRO A 142 16.23 22.19 34.38
N ASP A 143 15.60 22.86 35.34
CA ASP A 143 14.27 22.56 35.90
C ASP A 143 13.13 23.36 35.24
N ASN A 144 13.40 24.09 34.15
CA ASN A 144 12.37 24.75 33.34
C ASN A 144 11.73 23.74 32.36
N ASP A 145 10.58 23.17 32.75
CA ASP A 145 9.82 22.21 31.95
C ASP A 145 9.36 22.79 30.61
N SER A 146 8.92 24.05 30.60
CA SER A 146 8.46 24.75 29.40
C SER A 146 9.56 24.90 28.35
N ALA A 147 10.81 25.17 28.78
CA ALA A 147 11.97 25.22 27.90
C ALA A 147 12.28 23.86 27.28
N TRP A 148 12.22 22.77 28.05
CA TRP A 148 12.38 21.40 27.53
C TRP A 148 11.25 21.00 26.58
N TYR A 149 10.00 21.31 26.93
CA TYR A 149 8.83 21.02 26.10
C TYR A 149 8.91 21.76 24.75
N ASN A 150 9.15 23.07 24.75
CA ASN A 150 9.22 23.85 23.51
C ASN A 150 10.47 23.50 22.67
N ARG A 151 11.57 23.12 23.31
CA ARG A 151 12.71 22.50 22.61
C ARG A 151 12.31 21.23 21.89
N GLY A 152 11.54 20.36 22.55
CA GLY A 152 11.00 19.13 21.97
C GLY A 152 10.13 19.41 20.75
N ASN A 153 9.25 20.39 20.83
CA ASN A 153 8.42 20.81 19.69
C ASN A 153 9.27 21.29 18.51
N ALA A 154 10.23 22.19 18.74
CA ALA A 154 11.14 22.67 17.70
C ALA A 154 11.97 21.54 17.05
N LEU A 155 12.43 20.57 17.83
CA LEU A 155 13.13 19.39 17.32
C LEU A 155 12.20 18.46 16.52
N SER A 156 10.95 18.31 16.95
CA SER A 156 9.94 17.52 16.24
C SER A 156 9.63 18.14 14.86
N ASP A 157 9.50 19.46 14.79
CA ASP A 157 9.26 20.18 13.52
C ASP A 157 10.47 20.12 12.57
N LEU A 158 11.68 19.97 13.12
CA LEU A 158 12.91 19.66 12.36
C LEU A 158 13.03 18.18 11.95
N GLY A 159 12.11 17.31 12.36
CA GLY A 159 12.19 15.86 12.14
C GLY A 159 13.26 15.14 12.99
N ARG A 160 13.84 15.82 13.99
CA ARG A 160 14.85 15.28 14.91
C ARG A 160 14.17 14.58 16.08
N TYR A 161 13.37 13.56 15.77
CA TYR A 161 12.44 12.94 16.72
C TYR A 161 13.10 12.31 17.95
N GLU A 162 14.28 11.69 17.83
CA GLU A 162 14.96 11.08 18.99
C GLU A 162 15.39 12.15 20.02
N GLU A 163 15.87 13.30 19.56
CA GLU A 163 16.21 14.43 20.45
C GLU A 163 14.95 15.11 20.99
N ALA A 164 13.86 15.14 20.21
CA ALA A 164 12.57 15.62 20.68
C ALA A 164 12.05 14.76 21.85
N VAL A 165 12.08 13.43 21.71
CA VAL A 165 11.73 12.48 22.78
C VAL A 165 12.57 12.72 24.03
N ALA A 166 13.89 12.88 23.90
CA ALA A 166 14.75 13.18 25.05
C ALA A 166 14.39 14.52 25.73
N SER A 167 13.94 15.50 24.97
CA SER A 167 13.48 16.79 25.51
C SER A 167 12.15 16.63 26.25
N PHE A 168 11.20 15.91 25.67
CA PHE A 168 9.92 15.64 26.33
C PHE A 168 10.08 14.74 27.55
N ASP A 169 11.01 13.78 27.55
CA ASP A 169 11.38 12.99 28.72
C ASP A 169 11.82 13.88 29.89
N ARG A 170 12.62 14.92 29.61
CA ARG A 170 13.02 15.89 30.63
C ARG A 170 11.83 16.74 31.09
N ALA A 171 11.01 17.22 30.16
CA ALA A 171 9.82 18.00 30.51
C ALA A 171 8.86 17.21 31.41
N THR A 172 8.57 15.94 31.10
CA THR A 172 7.67 15.09 31.89
C THR A 172 8.28 14.59 33.20
N GLN A 173 9.61 14.50 33.30
CA GLN A 173 10.29 14.25 34.58
C GLN A 173 10.14 15.42 35.55
N ILE A 174 10.21 16.66 35.05
CA ILE A 174 10.09 17.89 35.84
C ILE A 174 8.63 18.15 36.18
N ASN A 175 7.74 18.01 35.19
CA ASN A 175 6.30 18.22 35.31
C ASN A 175 5.53 16.97 34.81
N PRO A 176 5.32 15.97 35.69
CA PRO A 176 4.62 14.73 35.33
C PRO A 176 3.16 14.91 34.90
N ASP A 177 2.54 16.04 35.26
CA ASP A 177 1.12 16.33 35.00
C ASP A 177 0.90 17.09 33.67
N SER A 178 1.95 17.33 32.87
CA SER A 178 1.80 17.96 31.55
C SER A 178 1.30 16.95 30.51
N HIS A 179 -0.01 16.98 30.23
CA HIS A 179 -0.60 16.11 29.20
C HIS A 179 -0.09 16.42 27.78
N GLU A 180 0.20 17.68 27.47
CA GLU A 180 0.74 18.09 26.17
C GLU A 180 2.14 17.50 25.94
N ALA A 181 3.01 17.53 26.95
CA ALA A 181 4.33 16.92 26.86
C ALA A 181 4.25 15.41 26.67
N TRP A 182 3.35 14.72 27.38
CA TRP A 182 3.10 13.28 27.18
C TRP A 182 2.53 12.96 25.79
N ASN A 183 1.59 13.77 25.28
CA ASN A 183 1.03 13.59 23.94
C ASN A 183 2.11 13.79 22.86
N ASN A 184 2.86 14.89 22.92
CA ASN A 184 3.89 15.19 21.92
C ASN A 184 5.07 14.21 21.97
N ARG A 185 5.41 13.71 23.17
CA ARG A 185 6.33 12.58 23.33
C ARG A 185 5.82 11.35 22.59
N GLY A 186 4.55 11.00 22.78
CA GLY A 186 3.90 9.88 22.09
C GLY A 186 3.94 10.04 20.57
N SER A 187 3.64 11.23 20.07
CA SER A 187 3.68 11.54 18.63
C SER A 187 5.09 11.39 18.06
N ALA A 188 6.11 11.94 18.72
CA ALA A 188 7.51 11.80 18.30
C ALA A 188 7.97 10.32 18.31
N LEU A 189 7.57 9.53 19.31
CA LEU A 189 7.81 8.08 19.33
C LEU A 189 7.10 7.34 18.19
N GLY A 190 5.88 7.77 17.83
CA GLY A 190 5.14 7.25 16.68
C GLY A 190 5.89 7.47 15.36
N TYR A 191 6.44 8.66 15.13
CA TYR A 191 7.27 8.95 13.96
C TYR A 191 8.56 8.10 13.90
N LEU A 192 9.07 7.67 15.06
CA LEU A 192 10.20 6.74 15.15
C LEU A 192 9.80 5.26 14.99
N GLY A 193 8.52 4.95 14.84
CA GLY A 193 7.99 3.58 14.82
C GLY A 193 8.02 2.88 16.19
N ARG A 194 8.29 3.60 17.28
CA ARG A 194 8.33 3.09 18.66
C ARG A 194 6.93 3.08 19.27
N TYR A 195 5.99 2.41 18.59
CA TYR A 195 4.55 2.51 18.87
C TYR A 195 4.15 2.05 20.28
N GLN A 196 4.82 1.05 20.86
CA GLN A 196 4.52 0.60 22.24
C GLN A 196 4.81 1.69 23.28
N GLU A 197 5.94 2.40 23.13
CA GLU A 197 6.30 3.51 24.02
C GLU A 197 5.41 4.74 23.75
N ALA A 198 4.99 4.93 22.50
CA ALA A 198 4.01 5.96 22.13
C ALA A 198 2.69 5.72 22.87
N VAL A 199 2.14 4.50 22.83
CA VAL A 199 0.93 4.11 23.57
C VAL A 199 1.07 4.39 25.06
N ALA A 200 2.20 4.03 25.68
CA ALA A 200 2.43 4.32 27.10
C ALA A 200 2.45 5.83 27.42
N SER A 201 2.93 6.66 26.49
CA SER A 201 2.91 8.12 26.63
C SER A 201 1.49 8.66 26.52
N PHE A 202 0.71 8.19 25.54
CA PHE A 202 -0.69 8.57 25.40
C PHE A 202 -1.57 8.05 26.55
N ASP A 203 -1.26 6.89 27.13
CA ASP A 203 -1.92 6.39 28.35
C ASP A 203 -1.76 7.40 29.50
N ARG A 204 -0.57 8.00 29.65
CA ARG A 204 -0.36 9.07 30.65
C ARG A 204 -1.13 10.33 30.31
N ALA A 205 -1.08 10.78 29.05
CA ALA A 205 -1.83 11.98 28.62
C ALA A 205 -3.35 11.83 28.85
N THR A 206 -3.92 10.67 28.50
CA THR A 206 -5.35 10.38 28.68
C THR A 206 -5.77 10.15 30.13
N GLN A 207 -4.86 9.70 31.01
CA GLN A 207 -5.10 9.62 32.45
C GLN A 207 -5.17 11.00 33.11
N ILE A 208 -4.31 11.94 32.69
CA ILE A 208 -4.25 13.30 33.23
C ILE A 208 -5.47 14.11 32.75
N HIS A 209 -5.73 14.11 31.44
CA HIS A 209 -6.82 14.84 30.81
C HIS A 209 -7.67 13.91 29.92
N PRO A 210 -8.65 13.19 30.49
CA PRO A 210 -9.46 12.21 29.75
C PRO A 210 -10.43 12.83 28.74
N ASP A 211 -10.70 14.14 28.85
CA ASP A 211 -11.59 14.92 27.99
C ASP A 211 -10.91 15.47 26.72
N LYS A 212 -9.61 15.23 26.56
CA LYS A 212 -8.86 15.64 25.36
C LYS A 212 -8.92 14.57 24.29
N SER A 213 -9.69 14.83 23.24
CA SER A 213 -9.90 13.89 22.13
C SER A 213 -8.63 13.55 21.34
N GLU A 214 -7.67 14.48 21.27
CA GLU A 214 -6.42 14.33 20.51
C GLU A 214 -5.55 13.18 21.03
N ALA A 215 -5.37 13.07 22.35
CA ALA A 215 -4.57 12.01 22.96
C ALA A 215 -5.20 10.62 22.72
N TRP A 216 -6.53 10.51 22.80
CA TRP A 216 -7.25 9.28 22.44
C TRP A 216 -7.09 8.94 20.95
N TYR A 217 -7.18 9.92 20.07
CA TYR A 217 -7.02 9.72 18.63
C TYR A 217 -5.61 9.22 18.29
N ASN A 218 -4.57 9.89 18.82
CA ASN A 218 -3.18 9.52 18.59
C ASN A 218 -2.85 8.14 19.18
N ARG A 219 -3.42 7.81 20.35
CA ARG A 219 -3.36 6.46 20.93
C ARG A 219 -3.98 5.42 20.02
N GLY A 220 -5.15 5.72 19.45
CA GLY A 220 -5.84 4.84 18.50
C GLY A 220 -4.99 4.56 17.25
N ASN A 221 -4.35 5.59 16.70
CA ASN A 221 -3.44 5.45 15.56
C ASN A 221 -2.26 4.52 15.90
N ALA A 222 -1.56 4.77 17.02
CA ALA A 222 -0.43 3.94 17.44
C ALA A 222 -0.82 2.47 17.72
N LEU A 223 -2.01 2.23 18.29
CA LEU A 223 -2.54 0.88 18.50
C LEU A 223 -2.90 0.19 17.18
N SER A 224 -3.43 0.95 16.21
CA SER A 224 -3.74 0.42 14.87
C SER A 224 -2.46 0.00 14.14
N ASP A 225 -1.38 0.78 14.24
CA ASP A 225 -0.08 0.44 13.65
C ASP A 225 0.57 -0.79 14.30
N LEU A 226 0.28 -1.04 15.58
CA LEU A 226 0.66 -2.28 16.28
C LEU A 226 -0.20 -3.50 15.90
N GLY A 227 -1.27 -3.31 15.13
CA GLY A 227 -2.26 -4.36 14.83
C GLY A 227 -3.22 -4.67 15.97
N TRP A 228 -3.26 -3.85 17.02
CA TRP A 228 -4.17 -4.00 18.18
C TRP A 228 -5.50 -3.30 17.89
N TYR A 229 -6.21 -3.82 16.88
CA TYR A 229 -7.37 -3.15 16.28
C TYR A 229 -8.53 -2.94 17.25
N GLU A 230 -8.80 -3.90 18.14
CA GLU A 230 -9.87 -3.77 19.14
C GLU A 230 -9.65 -2.56 20.06
N GLN A 231 -8.45 -2.43 20.63
CA GLN A 231 -8.10 -1.30 21.49
C GLN A 231 -8.05 0.01 20.70
N ALA A 232 -7.60 -0.02 19.44
CA ALA A 232 -7.62 1.15 18.57
C ALA A 232 -9.04 1.68 18.34
N ILE A 233 -9.99 0.78 18.05
CA ILE A 233 -11.41 1.12 17.86
C ILE A 233 -11.99 1.73 19.14
N ALA A 234 -11.70 1.14 20.31
CA ALA A 234 -12.15 1.71 21.58
C ALA A 234 -11.62 3.14 21.81
N CYS A 235 -10.39 3.45 21.37
CA CYS A 235 -9.86 4.82 21.43
C CYS A 235 -10.60 5.77 20.49
N TYR A 236 -10.84 5.35 19.25
CA TYR A 236 -11.60 6.16 18.30
C TYR A 236 -13.04 6.38 18.78
N ASP A 237 -13.68 5.38 19.38
CA ASP A 237 -15.00 5.52 20.01
C ASP A 237 -14.96 6.58 21.12
N LYS A 238 -13.90 6.61 21.96
CA LYS A 238 -13.71 7.69 22.95
C LYS A 238 -13.48 9.06 22.33
N THR A 239 -12.67 9.15 21.28
CA THR A 239 -12.51 10.39 20.51
C THR A 239 -13.87 10.89 19.98
N LEU A 240 -14.71 9.99 19.46
CA LEU A 240 -16.02 10.30 18.89
C LEU A 240 -17.09 10.59 19.96
N GLU A 241 -16.97 10.05 21.17
CA GLU A 241 -17.79 10.46 22.32
C GLU A 241 -17.56 11.93 22.67
N ILE A 242 -16.30 12.38 22.62
CA ILE A 242 -15.87 13.76 22.94
C ILE A 242 -16.14 14.72 21.76
N ASN A 243 -15.71 14.34 20.56
CA ASN A 243 -15.88 15.10 19.32
C ASN A 243 -16.53 14.23 18.23
N ARG A 244 -17.85 14.34 18.12
CA ARG A 244 -18.68 13.49 17.23
C ARG A 244 -18.47 13.75 15.75
N ASP A 245 -18.05 14.96 15.39
CA ASP A 245 -18.01 15.45 14.01
C ASP A 245 -16.57 15.47 13.45
N SER A 246 -15.78 14.42 13.73
CA SER A 246 -14.45 14.23 13.11
C SER A 246 -14.51 13.17 12.01
N PRO A 247 -14.51 13.57 10.72
CA PRO A 247 -14.51 12.61 9.61
C PRO A 247 -13.23 11.74 9.59
N GLU A 248 -12.08 12.28 10.00
CA GLU A 248 -10.80 11.57 10.06
C GLU A 248 -10.86 10.42 11.07
N THR A 249 -11.46 10.66 12.23
CA THR A 249 -11.62 9.64 13.27
C THR A 249 -12.55 8.51 12.80
N TRP A 250 -13.68 8.85 12.15
CA TRP A 250 -14.57 7.86 11.55
C TRP A 250 -13.87 7.03 10.46
N ASN A 251 -13.05 7.68 9.61
CA ASN A 251 -12.26 6.99 8.59
C ASN A 251 -11.20 6.06 9.21
N ASN A 252 -10.44 6.51 10.22
CA ASN A 252 -9.42 5.67 10.85
C ASN A 252 -10.03 4.52 11.65
N ARG A 253 -11.18 4.73 12.28
CA ARG A 253 -11.99 3.66 12.87
C ARG A 253 -12.42 2.64 11.82
N GLY A 254 -12.88 3.09 10.66
CA GLY A 254 -13.22 2.23 9.53
C GLY A 254 -12.02 1.42 9.03
N LYS A 255 -10.85 2.04 8.89
CA LYS A 255 -9.60 1.35 8.50
C LYS A 255 -9.22 0.26 9.51
N ALA A 256 -9.27 0.56 10.82
CA ALA A 256 -8.97 -0.42 11.86
C ALA A 256 -9.97 -1.60 11.84
N LEU A 257 -11.27 -1.33 11.64
CA LEU A 257 -12.29 -2.38 11.48
C LEU A 257 -12.04 -3.24 10.24
N GLY A 258 -11.67 -2.64 9.11
CA GLY A 258 -11.34 -3.34 7.87
C GLY A 258 -10.13 -4.26 8.03
N ASN A 259 -9.06 -3.76 8.64
CA ASN A 259 -7.86 -4.57 8.93
C ASN A 259 -8.14 -5.72 9.92
N TRP A 260 -9.15 -5.57 10.79
CA TRP A 260 -9.62 -6.63 11.67
C TRP A 260 -10.59 -7.63 10.98
N GLY A 261 -10.97 -7.37 9.72
CA GLY A 261 -11.92 -8.20 8.95
C GLY A 261 -13.40 -7.90 9.19
N ARG A 262 -13.73 -6.83 9.92
CA ARG A 262 -15.11 -6.40 10.23
C ARG A 262 -15.62 -5.41 9.16
N TYR A 263 -15.69 -5.89 7.91
CA TYR A 263 -15.89 -5.03 6.74
C TYR A 263 -17.23 -4.27 6.72
N GLU A 264 -18.35 -4.85 7.17
CA GLU A 264 -19.64 -4.14 7.21
C GLU A 264 -19.64 -2.96 8.20
N GLU A 265 -18.96 -3.12 9.34
CA GLU A 265 -18.82 -2.03 10.33
C GLU A 265 -17.81 -0.99 9.87
N ALA A 266 -16.78 -1.41 9.12
CA ALA A 266 -15.87 -0.49 8.45
C ALA A 266 -16.63 0.40 7.45
N ILE A 267 -17.48 -0.19 6.60
CA ILE A 267 -18.34 0.53 5.66
C ILE A 267 -19.22 1.55 6.40
N THR A 268 -19.88 1.14 7.49
CA THR A 268 -20.71 2.05 8.31
C THR A 268 -19.89 3.25 8.83
N SER A 269 -18.64 3.01 9.24
CA SER A 269 -17.75 4.08 9.72
C SER A 269 -17.34 5.03 8.59
N PHE A 270 -17.01 4.51 7.40
CA PHE A 270 -16.70 5.33 6.23
C PHE A 270 -17.91 6.14 5.76
N GLU A 271 -19.10 5.56 5.75
CA GLU A 271 -20.35 6.26 5.43
C GLU A 271 -20.57 7.45 6.38
N ARG A 272 -20.25 7.28 7.67
CA ARG A 272 -20.35 8.37 8.63
C ARG A 272 -19.32 9.47 8.37
N ALA A 273 -18.08 9.12 8.04
CA ALA A 273 -17.06 10.07 7.62
C ALA A 273 -17.50 10.87 6.38
N ILE A 274 -18.02 10.18 5.36
CA ILE A 274 -18.54 10.76 4.12
C ILE A 274 -19.76 11.66 4.37
N GLN A 275 -20.63 11.29 5.30
CA GLN A 275 -21.80 12.10 5.66
C GLN A 275 -21.39 13.43 6.31
N ILE A 276 -20.33 13.42 7.12
CA ILE A 276 -19.78 14.63 7.75
C ILE A 276 -19.03 15.47 6.71
N GLN A 277 -18.19 14.82 5.89
CA GLN A 277 -17.41 15.46 4.85
C GLN A 277 -17.53 14.68 3.53
N THR A 278 -18.40 15.16 2.63
CA THR A 278 -18.64 14.50 1.34
C THR A 278 -17.39 14.48 0.44
N ASN A 279 -16.58 15.55 0.47
CA ASN A 279 -15.35 15.67 -0.32
C ASN A 279 -14.14 15.05 0.40
N PHE A 280 -14.28 13.78 0.82
CA PHE A 280 -13.22 13.04 1.51
C PHE A 280 -12.81 11.81 0.68
N PRO A 281 -11.88 11.98 -0.30
CA PRO A 281 -11.48 10.92 -1.23
C PRO A 281 -11.04 9.63 -0.54
N GLU A 282 -10.30 9.73 0.56
CA GLU A 282 -9.75 8.61 1.31
C GLU A 282 -10.85 7.74 1.92
N ALA A 283 -11.91 8.35 2.47
CA ALA A 283 -13.04 7.60 3.01
C ALA A 283 -13.81 6.84 1.93
N TRP A 284 -14.04 7.47 0.76
CA TRP A 284 -14.63 6.79 -0.40
C TRP A 284 -13.74 5.64 -0.91
N TYR A 285 -12.44 5.85 -0.99
CA TYR A 285 -11.49 4.83 -1.40
C TYR A 285 -11.47 3.64 -0.43
N ASN A 286 -11.36 3.90 0.88
CA ASN A 286 -11.34 2.85 1.89
C ASN A 286 -12.67 2.09 1.97
N GLN A 287 -13.81 2.78 1.77
CA GLN A 287 -15.11 2.11 1.62
C GLN A 287 -15.11 1.17 0.42
N GLY A 288 -14.55 1.59 -0.71
CA GLY A 288 -14.40 0.76 -1.90
C GLY A 288 -13.60 -0.53 -1.64
N ILE A 289 -12.50 -0.43 -0.90
CA ILE A 289 -11.69 -1.60 -0.50
C ILE A 289 -12.52 -2.57 0.35
N ALA A 290 -13.21 -2.07 1.38
CA ALA A 290 -14.03 -2.91 2.24
C ALA A 290 -15.19 -3.60 1.49
N LEU A 291 -15.79 -2.92 0.50
CA LEU A 291 -16.82 -3.50 -0.37
C LEU A 291 -16.25 -4.58 -1.30
N GLU A 292 -15.04 -4.39 -1.79
CA GLU A 292 -14.34 -5.35 -2.65
C GLU A 292 -14.01 -6.65 -1.91
N GLU A 293 -13.55 -6.57 -0.66
CA GLU A 293 -13.34 -7.72 0.23
C GLU A 293 -14.63 -8.53 0.45
N LEU A 294 -15.78 -7.86 0.47
CA LEU A 294 -17.11 -8.47 0.50
C LEU A 294 -17.62 -8.92 -0.87
N LYS A 295 -16.81 -8.80 -1.93
CA LYS A 295 -17.16 -9.08 -3.33
C LYS A 295 -18.35 -8.25 -3.86
N ARG A 296 -18.65 -7.12 -3.22
CA ARG A 296 -19.69 -6.15 -3.62
C ARG A 296 -19.12 -5.19 -4.68
N TYR A 297 -18.58 -5.75 -5.77
CA TYR A 297 -17.80 -5.01 -6.76
C TYR A 297 -18.55 -3.83 -7.39
N GLN A 298 -19.87 -3.95 -7.61
CA GLN A 298 -20.66 -2.88 -8.21
C GLN A 298 -20.75 -1.64 -7.30
N GLU A 299 -20.81 -1.84 -5.98
CA GLU A 299 -20.81 -0.75 -4.99
C GLU A 299 -19.40 -0.18 -4.82
N ALA A 300 -18.37 -1.05 -4.80
CA ALA A 300 -16.97 -0.62 -4.76
C ALA A 300 -16.62 0.32 -5.92
N ILE A 301 -17.09 0.00 -7.14
CA ILE A 301 -16.91 0.87 -8.33
C ILE A 301 -17.51 2.26 -8.11
N ILE A 302 -18.66 2.37 -7.44
CA ILE A 302 -19.30 3.66 -7.15
C ILE A 302 -18.44 4.45 -6.16
N SER A 303 -17.98 3.82 -5.09
CA SER A 303 -17.13 4.45 -4.08
C SER A 303 -15.79 4.91 -4.68
N TYR A 304 -15.10 4.07 -5.45
CA TYR A 304 -13.87 4.48 -6.14
C TYR A 304 -14.11 5.59 -7.19
N ALA A 305 -15.25 5.57 -7.90
CA ALA A 305 -15.61 6.64 -8.82
C ALA A 305 -15.81 7.99 -8.09
N ARG A 306 -16.32 7.99 -6.85
CA ARG A 306 -16.40 9.19 -6.01
C ARG A 306 -15.03 9.64 -5.53
N ALA A 307 -14.17 8.73 -5.09
CA ALA A 307 -12.80 9.06 -4.70
C ALA A 307 -12.05 9.77 -5.84
N THR A 308 -12.07 9.18 -7.05
CA THR A 308 -11.44 9.75 -8.25
C THR A 308 -12.12 11.02 -8.78
N GLN A 309 -13.41 11.24 -8.48
CA GLN A 309 -14.10 12.48 -8.79
C GLN A 309 -13.58 13.65 -7.94
N PHE A 310 -13.38 13.41 -6.64
CA PHE A 310 -12.89 14.44 -5.72
C PHE A 310 -11.36 14.62 -5.80
N GLN A 311 -10.62 13.55 -6.11
CA GLN A 311 -9.18 13.56 -6.30
C GLN A 311 -8.81 12.84 -7.61
N PRO A 312 -8.78 13.55 -8.76
CA PRO A 312 -8.50 12.95 -10.06
C PRO A 312 -7.11 12.31 -10.20
N ASP A 313 -6.13 12.74 -9.41
CA ASP A 313 -4.75 12.24 -9.35
C ASP A 313 -4.56 11.08 -8.33
N PHE A 314 -5.64 10.45 -7.87
CA PHE A 314 -5.57 9.30 -6.97
C PHE A 314 -5.35 7.98 -7.74
N ALA A 315 -4.10 7.68 -8.11
CA ALA A 315 -3.74 6.51 -8.93
C ALA A 315 -4.25 5.17 -8.37
N ALA A 316 -4.12 4.95 -7.05
CA ALA A 316 -4.60 3.73 -6.39
C ALA A 316 -6.12 3.52 -6.52
N ALA A 317 -6.92 4.59 -6.43
CA ALA A 317 -8.37 4.52 -6.60
C ALA A 317 -8.76 4.17 -8.05
N TRP A 318 -8.04 4.70 -9.05
CA TRP A 318 -8.22 4.31 -10.45
C TRP A 318 -7.86 2.83 -10.67
N ASN A 319 -6.73 2.36 -10.15
CA ASN A 319 -6.33 0.95 -10.26
C ASN A 319 -7.39 0.02 -9.62
N ASN A 320 -7.81 0.29 -8.38
CA ASN A 320 -8.75 -0.60 -7.70
C ASN A 320 -10.16 -0.55 -8.30
N ARG A 321 -10.57 0.59 -8.87
CA ARG A 321 -11.77 0.64 -9.72
C ARG A 321 -11.65 -0.26 -10.95
N GLY A 322 -10.48 -0.25 -11.59
CA GLY A 322 -10.16 -1.16 -12.70
C GLY A 322 -10.22 -2.62 -12.27
N MET A 323 -9.70 -2.95 -11.09
CA MET A 323 -9.71 -4.31 -10.52
C MET A 323 -11.14 -4.79 -10.23
N ALA A 324 -11.98 -3.95 -9.62
CA ALA A 324 -13.40 -4.26 -9.41
C ALA A 324 -14.16 -4.45 -10.74
N LEU A 325 -13.84 -3.69 -11.79
CA LEU A 325 -14.40 -3.87 -13.14
C LEU A 325 -13.90 -5.17 -13.79
N PHE A 326 -12.62 -5.50 -13.62
CA PHE A 326 -12.03 -6.76 -14.09
C PHE A 326 -12.73 -7.97 -13.47
N ASN A 327 -12.99 -7.93 -12.16
CA ASN A 327 -13.72 -8.99 -11.45
C ASN A 327 -15.18 -9.17 -11.92
N LEU A 328 -15.77 -8.15 -12.55
CA LEU A 328 -17.08 -8.23 -13.21
C LEU A 328 -17.00 -8.62 -14.69
N GLY A 329 -15.81 -8.94 -15.22
CA GLY A 329 -15.58 -9.25 -16.64
C GLY A 329 -15.63 -8.03 -17.56
N ARG A 330 -15.67 -6.81 -17.01
CA ARG A 330 -15.74 -5.54 -17.78
C ARG A 330 -14.34 -5.07 -18.17
N TYR A 331 -13.61 -5.92 -18.90
CA TYR A 331 -12.18 -5.74 -19.18
C TYR A 331 -11.85 -4.45 -19.92
N GLN A 332 -12.67 -4.05 -20.91
CA GLN A 332 -12.43 -2.81 -21.66
C GLN A 332 -12.50 -1.56 -20.77
N GLU A 333 -13.46 -1.53 -19.84
CA GLU A 333 -13.60 -0.42 -18.89
C GLU A 333 -12.47 -0.46 -17.84
N ALA A 334 -12.05 -1.66 -17.42
CA ALA A 334 -10.90 -1.83 -16.54
C ALA A 334 -9.63 -1.23 -17.14
N ILE A 335 -9.34 -1.52 -18.42
CA ILE A 335 -8.19 -0.95 -19.16
C ILE A 335 -8.22 0.58 -19.13
N GLY A 336 -9.38 1.20 -19.39
CA GLY A 336 -9.49 2.66 -19.34
C GLY A 336 -9.20 3.26 -17.96
N ASN A 337 -9.47 2.54 -16.86
CA ASN A 337 -9.10 2.97 -15.52
C ASN A 337 -7.60 2.75 -15.24
N TYR A 338 -7.04 1.63 -15.69
CA TYR A 338 -5.60 1.39 -15.58
C TYR A 338 -4.78 2.39 -16.39
N ASP A 339 -5.22 2.75 -17.59
CA ASP A 339 -4.59 3.80 -18.42
C ASP A 339 -4.53 5.15 -17.68
N ARG A 340 -5.57 5.48 -16.90
CA ARG A 340 -5.56 6.70 -16.07
C ARG A 340 -4.59 6.59 -14.90
N ALA A 341 -4.58 5.45 -14.20
CA ALA A 341 -3.67 5.22 -13.08
C ALA A 341 -2.20 5.30 -13.52
N VAL A 342 -1.80 4.63 -14.60
CA VAL A 342 -0.40 4.67 -15.09
C VAL A 342 0.00 6.00 -15.72
N ALA A 343 -0.97 6.81 -16.18
CA ALA A 343 -0.70 8.17 -16.62
C ALA A 343 -0.40 9.13 -15.45
N ILE A 344 -0.95 8.85 -14.27
CA ILE A 344 -0.69 9.59 -13.03
C ILE A 344 0.61 9.11 -12.40
N GLU A 345 0.77 7.79 -12.25
CA GLU A 345 1.91 7.14 -11.61
C GLU A 345 2.52 6.08 -12.55
N PRO A 346 3.48 6.46 -13.41
CA PRO A 346 4.06 5.54 -14.40
C PRO A 346 4.83 4.37 -13.80
N GLU A 347 5.29 4.49 -12.55
CA GLU A 347 6.06 3.46 -11.82
C GLU A 347 5.15 2.50 -11.02
N PHE A 348 3.82 2.57 -11.18
CA PHE A 348 2.89 1.69 -10.48
C PHE A 348 2.81 0.30 -11.14
N TYR A 349 3.73 -0.59 -10.78
CA TYR A 349 3.88 -1.89 -11.44
C TYR A 349 2.65 -2.79 -11.34
N GLU A 350 1.92 -2.78 -10.22
CA GLU A 350 0.69 -3.57 -10.04
C GLU A 350 -0.35 -3.15 -11.09
N CYS A 351 -0.45 -1.86 -11.39
CA CYS A 351 -1.38 -1.36 -12.38
C CYS A 351 -1.00 -1.80 -13.81
N TRP A 352 0.29 -1.77 -14.17
CA TRP A 352 0.75 -2.31 -15.45
C TRP A 352 0.47 -3.82 -15.59
N TYR A 353 0.69 -4.57 -14.51
CA TYR A 353 0.37 -6.00 -14.47
C TYR A 353 -1.13 -6.26 -14.64
N ASN A 354 -1.98 -5.55 -13.89
CA ASN A 354 -3.44 -5.67 -13.97
C ASN A 354 -3.98 -5.28 -15.36
N ARG A 355 -3.39 -4.26 -15.98
CA ARG A 355 -3.67 -3.87 -17.36
C ARG A 355 -3.33 -4.98 -18.35
N GLY A 356 -2.16 -5.60 -18.21
CA GLY A 356 -1.75 -6.75 -19.02
C GLY A 356 -2.71 -7.92 -18.88
N MET A 357 -3.19 -8.20 -17.66
CA MET A 357 -4.20 -9.25 -17.42
C MET A 357 -5.52 -8.95 -18.13
N ALA A 358 -6.00 -7.72 -18.07
CA ALA A 358 -7.24 -7.32 -18.76
C ALA A 358 -7.12 -7.43 -20.29
N LEU A 359 -5.97 -7.02 -20.84
CA LEU A 359 -5.68 -7.14 -22.29
C LEU A 359 -5.57 -8.60 -22.72
N PHE A 360 -4.93 -9.45 -21.92
CA PHE A 360 -4.83 -10.89 -22.18
C PHE A 360 -6.22 -11.55 -22.24
N ASN A 361 -7.13 -11.19 -21.33
CA ASN A 361 -8.50 -11.71 -21.34
C ASN A 361 -9.35 -11.23 -22.53
N LEU A 362 -8.96 -10.14 -23.19
CA LEU A 362 -9.54 -9.69 -24.45
C LEU A 362 -8.81 -10.25 -25.68
N GLU A 363 -7.83 -11.16 -25.49
CA GLU A 363 -6.98 -11.73 -26.53
C GLU A 363 -6.12 -10.68 -27.28
N ILE A 364 -5.93 -9.51 -26.66
CA ILE A 364 -5.09 -8.42 -27.17
C ILE A 364 -3.67 -8.66 -26.66
N TYR A 365 -3.02 -9.69 -27.20
CA TYR A 365 -1.78 -10.24 -26.63
C TYR A 365 -0.57 -9.33 -26.77
N GLU A 366 -0.43 -8.57 -27.86
CA GLU A 366 0.76 -7.73 -28.08
C GLU A 366 0.83 -6.58 -27.06
N GLU A 367 -0.29 -5.89 -26.83
CA GLU A 367 -0.39 -4.85 -25.80
C GLU A 367 -0.33 -5.43 -24.38
N ALA A 368 -0.78 -6.68 -24.17
CA ALA A 368 -0.61 -7.37 -22.90
C ALA A 368 0.88 -7.59 -22.60
N VAL A 369 1.66 -8.08 -23.57
CA VAL A 369 3.13 -8.23 -23.47
C VAL A 369 3.78 -6.89 -23.14
N ALA A 370 3.43 -5.82 -23.85
CA ALA A 370 3.98 -4.49 -23.58
C ALA A 370 3.67 -3.98 -22.15
N SER A 371 2.49 -4.32 -21.63
CA SER A 371 2.11 -3.97 -20.25
C SER A 371 2.89 -4.79 -19.22
N TYR A 372 3.06 -6.10 -19.46
CA TYR A 372 3.89 -6.94 -18.60
C TYR A 372 5.37 -6.52 -18.64
N ASP A 373 5.91 -6.15 -19.80
CA ASP A 373 7.27 -5.61 -19.94
C ASP A 373 7.48 -4.38 -19.06
N ARG A 374 6.50 -3.46 -19.01
CA ARG A 374 6.54 -2.30 -18.11
C ARG A 374 6.53 -2.70 -16.64
N ALA A 375 5.65 -3.62 -16.24
CA ALA A 375 5.61 -4.12 -14.87
C ALA A 375 6.95 -4.77 -14.47
N ILE A 376 7.53 -5.58 -15.35
CA ILE A 376 8.82 -6.27 -15.15
C ILE A 376 9.98 -5.27 -15.09
N ALA A 377 9.98 -4.22 -15.91
CA ALA A 377 11.02 -3.20 -15.89
C ALA A 377 11.08 -2.46 -14.55
N ILE A 378 9.93 -2.26 -13.90
CA ILE A 378 9.83 -1.64 -12.58
C ILE A 378 10.14 -2.65 -11.46
N LYS A 379 9.58 -3.87 -11.56
CA LYS A 379 9.75 -4.95 -10.59
C LYS A 379 10.23 -6.25 -11.27
N PRO A 380 11.56 -6.44 -11.42
CA PRO A 380 12.13 -7.55 -12.20
C PRO A 380 11.89 -8.96 -11.65
N ASP A 381 11.60 -9.08 -10.34
CA ASP A 381 11.35 -10.33 -9.63
C ASP A 381 9.85 -10.72 -9.57
N LEU A 382 8.98 -9.99 -10.27
CA LEU A 382 7.56 -10.30 -10.37
C LEU A 382 7.30 -11.52 -11.28
N TYR A 383 7.43 -12.72 -10.72
CA TYR A 383 7.29 -13.96 -11.49
C TYR A 383 5.91 -14.10 -12.17
N GLN A 384 4.84 -13.56 -11.59
CA GLN A 384 3.49 -13.60 -12.19
C GLN A 384 3.45 -12.85 -13.53
N ALA A 385 4.16 -11.72 -13.64
CA ALA A 385 4.23 -10.96 -14.87
C ALA A 385 5.06 -11.71 -15.94
N HIS A 386 6.19 -12.31 -15.57
CA HIS A 386 6.96 -13.18 -16.48
C HIS A 386 6.14 -14.37 -16.97
N TYR A 387 5.41 -15.03 -16.08
CA TYR A 387 4.56 -16.17 -16.44
C TYR A 387 3.44 -15.76 -17.41
N ASN A 388 2.70 -14.69 -17.11
CA ASN A 388 1.62 -14.23 -17.99
C ASN A 388 2.12 -13.62 -19.30
N ARG A 389 3.31 -13.01 -19.30
CA ARG A 389 4.02 -12.61 -20.52
C ARG A 389 4.36 -13.83 -21.38
N GLY A 390 4.88 -14.91 -20.78
CA GLY A 390 5.14 -16.17 -21.47
C GLY A 390 3.88 -16.76 -22.12
N ASN A 391 2.76 -16.74 -21.38
CA ASN A 391 1.46 -17.19 -21.92
C ASN A 391 1.00 -16.32 -23.11
N ALA A 392 1.12 -15.00 -23.01
CA ALA A 392 0.76 -14.08 -24.09
C ALA A 392 1.63 -14.29 -25.34
N LEU A 393 2.95 -14.42 -25.16
CA LEU A 393 3.89 -14.69 -26.24
C LEU A 393 3.66 -16.06 -26.90
N SER A 394 3.31 -17.07 -26.11
CA SER A 394 2.94 -18.39 -26.62
C SER A 394 1.71 -18.32 -27.53
N ASN A 395 0.68 -17.54 -27.16
CA ASN A 395 -0.50 -17.34 -28.00
C ASN A 395 -0.20 -16.54 -29.29
N LEU A 396 0.82 -15.67 -29.26
CA LEU A 396 1.32 -14.97 -30.43
C LEU A 396 2.23 -15.83 -31.33
N GLY A 397 2.60 -17.05 -30.90
CA GLY A 397 3.58 -17.89 -31.59
C GLY A 397 5.03 -17.42 -31.44
N ARG A 398 5.31 -16.46 -30.55
CA ARG A 398 6.66 -15.93 -30.25
C ARG A 398 7.38 -16.83 -29.24
N TYR A 399 7.62 -18.08 -29.65
CA TYR A 399 7.99 -19.17 -28.75
C TYR A 399 9.34 -18.99 -28.02
N GLU A 400 10.40 -18.48 -28.68
CA GLU A 400 11.70 -18.27 -28.00
C GLU A 400 11.61 -17.22 -26.87
N GLU A 401 10.81 -16.17 -27.06
CA GLU A 401 10.58 -15.15 -26.03
C GLU A 401 9.70 -15.70 -24.90
N ALA A 402 8.73 -16.58 -25.24
CA ALA A 402 7.93 -17.28 -24.25
C ALA A 402 8.80 -18.19 -23.37
N ILE A 403 9.72 -18.96 -23.98
CA ILE A 403 10.71 -19.78 -23.27
C ILE A 403 11.50 -18.92 -22.29
N SER A 404 12.09 -17.82 -22.76
CA SER A 404 12.87 -16.91 -21.92
C SER A 404 12.06 -16.40 -20.72
N SER A 405 10.77 -16.15 -20.92
CA SER A 405 9.87 -15.70 -19.85
C SER A 405 9.60 -16.80 -18.82
N TYR A 406 9.36 -18.04 -19.24
CA TYR A 406 9.15 -19.17 -18.32
C TYR A 406 10.44 -19.56 -17.58
N GLU A 407 11.59 -19.53 -18.24
CA GLU A 407 12.89 -19.75 -17.61
C GLU A 407 13.12 -18.73 -16.49
N ARG A 408 12.76 -17.46 -16.72
CA ARG A 408 12.86 -16.43 -15.68
C ARG A 408 11.93 -16.70 -14.49
N VAL A 409 10.73 -17.25 -14.71
CA VAL A 409 9.86 -17.71 -13.62
C VAL A 409 10.53 -18.80 -12.80
N ILE A 410 11.16 -19.78 -13.46
CA ILE A 410 11.85 -20.91 -12.83
C ILE A 410 13.08 -20.44 -12.03
N GLU A 411 13.80 -19.43 -12.50
CA GLU A 411 14.91 -18.81 -11.77
C GLU A 411 14.44 -18.13 -10.47
N ILE A 412 13.28 -17.46 -10.49
CA ILE A 412 12.71 -16.77 -9.33
C ILE A 412 12.05 -17.76 -8.37
N GLN A 413 11.27 -18.70 -8.92
CA GLN A 413 10.53 -19.70 -8.20
C GLN A 413 10.78 -21.09 -8.80
N THR A 414 11.74 -21.79 -8.21
CA THR A 414 12.24 -23.09 -8.72
C THR A 414 11.23 -24.23 -8.68
N ASP A 415 10.17 -24.11 -7.87
CA ASP A 415 9.12 -25.14 -7.73
C ASP A 415 7.84 -24.85 -8.54
N HIS A 416 7.87 -23.84 -9.43
CA HIS A 416 6.70 -23.40 -10.18
C HIS A 416 6.34 -24.37 -11.33
N TYR A 417 5.67 -25.48 -11.00
CA TYR A 417 5.35 -26.56 -11.94
C TYR A 417 4.57 -26.10 -13.19
N LYS A 418 3.71 -25.07 -13.09
CA LYS A 418 2.96 -24.55 -14.25
C LYS A 418 3.88 -23.91 -15.29
N ALA A 419 4.97 -23.30 -14.85
CA ALA A 419 5.95 -22.71 -15.77
C ALA A 419 6.72 -23.81 -16.51
N TYR A 420 7.13 -24.87 -15.80
CA TYR A 420 7.72 -26.06 -16.42
C TYR A 420 6.77 -26.74 -17.41
N HIS A 421 5.48 -26.88 -17.06
CA HIS A 421 4.49 -27.46 -17.97
C HIS A 421 4.34 -26.63 -19.25
N ASN A 422 4.13 -25.31 -19.13
CA ASN A 422 3.96 -24.43 -20.29
C ASN A 422 5.26 -24.31 -21.11
N LEU A 423 6.42 -24.33 -20.45
CA LEU A 423 7.72 -24.40 -21.12
C LEU A 423 7.85 -25.69 -21.94
N GLY A 424 7.47 -26.84 -21.37
CA GLY A 424 7.44 -28.12 -22.07
C GLY A 424 6.55 -28.08 -23.31
N LYS A 425 5.36 -27.46 -23.20
CA LYS A 425 4.44 -27.29 -24.33
C LYS A 425 5.04 -26.44 -25.46
N VAL A 426 5.63 -25.28 -25.12
CA VAL A 426 6.27 -24.40 -26.11
C VAL A 426 7.50 -25.06 -26.75
N LEU A 427 8.30 -25.80 -25.97
CA LEU A 427 9.44 -26.55 -26.49
C LEU A 427 9.02 -27.67 -27.44
N TYR A 428 7.91 -28.35 -27.12
CA TYR A 428 7.31 -29.34 -28.00
C TYR A 428 6.85 -28.71 -29.32
N ASP A 429 6.15 -27.57 -29.28
CA ASP A 429 5.70 -26.85 -30.49
C ASP A 429 6.88 -26.40 -31.39
N LEU A 430 8.06 -26.17 -30.79
CA LEU A 430 9.32 -25.89 -31.52
C LEU A 430 10.09 -27.14 -31.99
N GLY A 431 9.61 -28.34 -31.66
CA GLY A 431 10.29 -29.61 -31.97
C GLY A 431 11.51 -29.92 -31.08
N ARG A 432 11.70 -29.19 -29.96
CA ARG A 432 12.79 -29.39 -29.00
C ARG A 432 12.43 -30.50 -28.00
N LEU A 433 12.18 -31.70 -28.52
CA LEU A 433 11.55 -32.81 -27.78
C LEU A 433 12.28 -33.21 -26.50
N VAL A 434 13.61 -33.26 -26.50
CA VAL A 434 14.39 -33.63 -25.29
C VAL A 434 14.21 -32.61 -24.18
N GLN A 435 14.27 -31.32 -24.50
CA GLN A 435 14.07 -30.25 -23.51
C GLN A 435 12.62 -30.18 -23.04
N ALA A 436 11.66 -30.48 -23.93
CA ALA A 436 10.25 -30.61 -23.56
C ALA A 436 10.02 -31.73 -22.54
N LEU A 437 10.63 -32.89 -22.77
CA LEU A 437 10.59 -34.02 -21.84
C LEU A 437 11.19 -33.66 -20.47
N ASP A 438 12.37 -33.04 -20.45
CA ASP A 438 13.02 -32.58 -19.21
C ASP A 438 12.12 -31.61 -18.43
N SER A 439 11.45 -30.70 -19.14
CA SER A 439 10.53 -29.73 -18.55
C SER A 439 9.30 -30.42 -17.94
N TYR A 440 8.69 -31.38 -18.63
CA TYR A 440 7.58 -32.16 -18.08
C TYR A 440 8.01 -33.02 -16.88
N ASP A 441 9.21 -33.60 -16.90
CA ASP A 441 9.77 -34.34 -15.76
C ASP A 441 9.94 -33.42 -14.53
N GLN A 442 10.43 -32.18 -14.71
CA GLN A 442 10.49 -31.22 -13.61
C GLN A 442 9.10 -30.82 -13.11
N ALA A 443 8.15 -30.56 -14.00
CA ALA A 443 6.77 -30.26 -13.60
C ALA A 443 6.17 -31.37 -12.72
N LEU A 444 6.34 -32.63 -13.14
CA LEU A 444 5.83 -33.81 -12.44
C LEU A 444 6.59 -34.15 -11.15
N LYS A 445 7.86 -33.76 -11.07
CA LYS A 445 8.65 -33.87 -9.83
C LYS A 445 8.07 -32.98 -8.73
N PHE A 446 7.64 -31.75 -9.07
CA PHE A 446 7.03 -30.82 -8.12
C PHE A 446 5.55 -31.12 -7.88
N GLN A 447 4.80 -31.50 -8.92
CA GLN A 447 3.37 -31.83 -8.83
C GLN A 447 3.05 -33.12 -9.62
N PRO A 448 3.00 -34.30 -8.97
CA PRO A 448 2.85 -35.58 -9.67
C PRO A 448 1.43 -35.93 -10.17
N ASP A 449 0.40 -35.24 -9.70
CA ASP A 449 -1.02 -35.49 -9.98
C ASP A 449 -1.56 -34.57 -11.10
N LEU A 450 -0.80 -34.45 -12.19
CA LEU A 450 -1.18 -33.67 -13.37
C LEU A 450 -1.43 -34.59 -14.58
N PRO A 451 -2.69 -35.05 -14.81
CA PRO A 451 -3.02 -35.96 -15.90
C PRO A 451 -2.57 -35.44 -17.27
N GLU A 452 -2.83 -34.15 -17.56
CA GLU A 452 -2.44 -33.50 -18.81
C GLU A 452 -0.92 -33.50 -19.02
N THR A 453 -0.14 -33.27 -17.97
CA THR A 453 1.32 -33.28 -18.06
C THR A 453 1.86 -34.69 -18.32
N TRP A 454 1.28 -35.71 -17.68
CA TRP A 454 1.62 -37.10 -17.98
C TRP A 454 1.26 -37.50 -19.41
N ASN A 455 0.11 -37.05 -19.93
CA ASN A 455 -0.25 -37.29 -21.32
C ASN A 455 0.72 -36.59 -22.29
N ASN A 456 1.02 -35.30 -22.07
CA ASN A 456 1.94 -34.56 -22.95
C ASN A 456 3.36 -35.11 -22.90
N ARG A 457 3.81 -35.56 -21.72
CA ARG A 457 5.07 -36.32 -21.57
C ARG A 457 5.06 -37.60 -22.40
N GLY A 458 3.95 -38.35 -22.38
CA GLY A 458 3.76 -39.53 -23.20
C GLY A 458 3.86 -39.24 -24.69
N ILE A 459 3.24 -38.15 -25.16
CA ILE A 459 3.28 -37.72 -26.56
C ILE A 459 4.73 -37.44 -26.99
N VAL A 460 5.48 -36.68 -26.19
CA VAL A 460 6.90 -36.41 -26.47
C VAL A 460 7.73 -37.71 -26.53
N LEU A 461 7.45 -38.67 -25.64
CA LEU A 461 8.15 -39.96 -25.64
C LEU A 461 7.81 -40.82 -26.86
N ASP A 462 6.56 -40.80 -27.32
CA ASP A 462 6.14 -41.48 -28.55
C ASP A 462 6.87 -40.91 -29.77
N GLU A 463 6.97 -39.59 -29.89
CA GLU A 463 7.71 -38.94 -30.99
C GLU A 463 9.21 -39.24 -30.95
N LEU A 464 9.77 -39.43 -29.75
CA LEU A 464 11.15 -39.89 -29.56
C LEU A 464 11.33 -41.41 -29.79
N GLY A 465 10.24 -42.16 -30.05
CA GLY A 465 10.26 -43.61 -30.24
C GLY A 465 10.45 -44.42 -28.95
N ARG A 466 10.26 -43.80 -27.77
CA ARG A 466 10.40 -44.42 -26.44
C ARG A 466 9.06 -44.94 -25.95
N TYR A 467 8.46 -45.85 -26.72
CA TYR A 467 7.07 -46.28 -26.55
C TYR A 467 6.78 -46.94 -25.19
N GLU A 468 7.68 -47.73 -24.59
CA GLU A 468 7.46 -48.29 -23.24
C GLU A 468 7.26 -47.21 -22.17
N GLU A 469 8.06 -46.15 -22.23
CA GLU A 469 7.99 -45.04 -21.28
C GLU A 469 6.77 -44.14 -21.55
N ALA A 470 6.38 -44.02 -22.83
CA ALA A 470 5.15 -43.34 -23.22
C ALA A 470 3.92 -44.06 -22.65
N VAL A 471 3.83 -45.39 -22.81
CA VAL A 471 2.77 -46.22 -22.21
C VAL A 471 2.69 -46.01 -20.70
N ALA A 472 3.82 -46.03 -19.99
CA ALA A 472 3.83 -45.78 -18.54
C ALA A 472 3.30 -44.37 -18.19
N SER A 473 3.58 -43.37 -19.02
CA SER A 473 3.10 -42.00 -18.83
C SER A 473 1.59 -41.90 -19.06
N TYR A 474 1.07 -42.50 -20.12
CA TYR A 474 -0.38 -42.52 -20.37
C TYR A 474 -1.14 -43.35 -19.32
N GLU A 475 -0.56 -44.46 -18.84
CA GLU A 475 -1.11 -45.22 -17.72
C GLU A 475 -1.23 -44.34 -16.48
N ARG A 476 -0.22 -43.52 -16.19
CA ARG A 476 -0.30 -42.60 -15.06
C ARG A 476 -1.37 -41.52 -15.26
N ALA A 477 -1.48 -40.95 -16.47
CA ALA A 477 -2.53 -39.98 -16.81
C ALA A 477 -3.94 -40.57 -16.60
N THR A 478 -4.18 -41.77 -17.13
CA THR A 478 -5.47 -42.49 -17.05
C THR A 478 -5.81 -43.02 -15.65
N GLN A 479 -4.81 -43.29 -14.81
CA GLN A 479 -5.03 -43.59 -13.39
C GLN A 479 -5.49 -42.37 -12.61
N LEU A 480 -4.94 -41.20 -12.90
CA LEU A 480 -5.31 -39.94 -12.25
C LEU A 480 -6.66 -39.43 -12.75
N GLN A 481 -6.94 -39.60 -14.04
CA GLN A 481 -8.19 -39.21 -14.68
C GLN A 481 -8.70 -40.34 -15.59
N SER A 482 -9.65 -41.13 -15.07
CA SER A 482 -10.14 -42.32 -15.77
C SER A 482 -10.94 -42.03 -17.04
N ASP A 483 -11.52 -40.83 -17.16
CA ASP A 483 -12.29 -40.37 -18.31
C ASP A 483 -11.44 -39.54 -19.31
N TYR A 484 -10.11 -39.58 -19.21
CA TYR A 484 -9.21 -38.87 -20.12
C TYR A 484 -9.08 -39.60 -21.46
N LEU A 485 -9.96 -39.26 -22.40
CA LEU A 485 -10.10 -39.91 -23.70
C LEU A 485 -8.79 -39.94 -24.50
N GLU A 486 -8.11 -38.79 -24.62
CA GLU A 486 -6.89 -38.63 -25.41
C GLU A 486 -5.79 -39.55 -24.89
N ALA A 487 -5.62 -39.63 -23.56
CA ALA A 487 -4.61 -40.49 -22.95
C ALA A 487 -4.88 -41.98 -23.20
N TRP A 488 -6.14 -42.43 -23.17
CA TRP A 488 -6.50 -43.81 -23.53
C TRP A 488 -6.21 -44.12 -25.01
N ASN A 489 -6.52 -43.20 -25.91
CA ASN A 489 -6.25 -43.36 -27.33
C ASN A 489 -4.74 -43.41 -27.60
N ASN A 490 -3.98 -42.46 -27.04
CA ASN A 490 -2.53 -42.38 -27.19
C ASN A 490 -1.83 -43.62 -26.60
N ARG A 491 -2.28 -44.11 -25.43
CA ARG A 491 -1.81 -45.38 -24.87
C ARG A 491 -2.02 -46.56 -25.83
N GLY A 492 -3.18 -46.63 -26.46
CA GLY A 492 -3.49 -47.67 -27.44
C GLY A 492 -2.53 -47.64 -28.63
N ILE A 493 -2.25 -46.44 -29.15
CA ILE A 493 -1.33 -46.23 -30.29
C ILE A 493 0.08 -46.68 -29.91
N ALA A 494 0.60 -46.23 -28.76
CA ALA A 494 1.92 -46.62 -28.28
C ALA A 494 2.05 -48.14 -28.07
N LEU A 495 1.02 -48.79 -27.51
CA LEU A 495 0.97 -50.25 -27.35
C LEU A 495 0.94 -51.00 -28.68
N ALA A 496 0.28 -50.44 -29.70
CA ALA A 496 0.25 -51.02 -31.05
C ALA A 496 1.64 -50.99 -31.70
N TYR A 497 2.40 -49.89 -31.56
CA TYR A 497 3.80 -49.82 -32.01
C TYR A 497 4.70 -50.86 -31.32
N LEU A 498 4.42 -51.17 -30.04
CA LEU A 498 5.07 -52.25 -29.30
C LEU A 498 4.58 -53.66 -29.64
N LYS A 499 3.64 -53.79 -30.58
CA LYS A 499 2.97 -55.06 -30.96
C LYS A 499 2.20 -55.71 -29.81
N ARG A 500 1.86 -54.95 -28.77
CA ARG A 500 1.03 -55.38 -27.61
C ARG A 500 -0.45 -55.16 -27.93
N TYR A 501 -0.91 -55.76 -29.03
CA TYR A 501 -2.21 -55.46 -29.64
C TYR A 501 -3.42 -55.73 -28.73
N SER A 502 -3.38 -56.76 -27.89
CA SER A 502 -4.48 -57.05 -26.95
C SER A 502 -4.68 -55.94 -25.91
N GLU A 503 -3.58 -55.36 -25.42
CA GLU A 503 -3.60 -54.24 -24.48
C GLU A 503 -3.96 -52.93 -25.18
N ALA A 504 -3.54 -52.75 -26.44
CA ALA A 504 -3.95 -51.63 -27.28
C ALA A 504 -5.47 -51.61 -27.47
N VAL A 505 -6.06 -52.74 -27.87
CA VAL A 505 -7.52 -52.91 -28.00
C VAL A 505 -8.25 -52.65 -26.69
N ALA A 506 -7.69 -53.09 -25.55
CA ALA A 506 -8.26 -52.79 -24.23
C ALA A 506 -8.29 -51.29 -23.92
N SER A 507 -7.25 -50.55 -24.33
CA SER A 507 -7.18 -49.09 -24.19
C SER A 507 -8.22 -48.39 -25.07
N TYR A 508 -8.34 -48.80 -26.34
CA TYR A 508 -9.38 -48.26 -27.24
C TYR A 508 -10.80 -48.59 -26.77
N ASN A 509 -11.03 -49.76 -26.19
CA ASN A 509 -12.32 -50.08 -25.58
C ASN A 509 -12.67 -49.14 -24.42
N ARG A 510 -11.69 -48.72 -23.61
CA ARG A 510 -11.89 -47.69 -22.58
C ARG A 510 -12.19 -46.32 -23.19
N ALA A 511 -11.45 -45.92 -24.22
CA ALA A 511 -11.74 -44.70 -24.97
C ALA A 511 -13.18 -44.68 -25.53
N ASN A 512 -13.63 -45.80 -26.12
CA ASN A 512 -14.98 -45.95 -26.66
C ASN A 512 -16.08 -45.98 -25.58
N GLN A 513 -15.76 -46.41 -24.35
CA GLN A 513 -16.70 -46.30 -23.24
C GLN A 513 -16.93 -44.85 -22.81
N ILE A 514 -15.91 -44.00 -22.97
CA ILE A 514 -15.98 -42.57 -22.66
C ILE A 514 -16.70 -41.83 -23.80
N GLN A 515 -16.27 -42.07 -25.05
CA GLN A 515 -16.88 -41.51 -26.24
C GLN A 515 -17.18 -42.62 -27.28
N PRO A 516 -18.42 -43.13 -27.34
CA PRO A 516 -18.79 -44.25 -28.21
C PRO A 516 -18.70 -44.00 -29.72
N ASP A 517 -18.74 -42.74 -30.15
CA ASP A 517 -18.79 -42.35 -31.57
C ASP A 517 -17.44 -41.83 -32.10
N ASN A 518 -16.32 -42.34 -31.56
CA ASN A 518 -14.99 -42.00 -32.07
C ASN A 518 -14.57 -42.97 -33.18
N ALA A 519 -14.48 -42.46 -34.41
CA ALA A 519 -14.16 -43.29 -35.57
C ALA A 519 -12.68 -43.69 -35.63
N ASP A 520 -11.76 -42.84 -35.13
CA ASP A 520 -10.32 -43.12 -35.12
C ASP A 520 -9.98 -44.29 -34.19
N THR A 521 -10.64 -44.41 -33.03
CA THR A 521 -10.42 -45.52 -32.09
C THR A 521 -10.90 -46.86 -32.66
N PHE A 522 -12.06 -46.90 -33.33
CA PHE A 522 -12.51 -48.11 -34.03
C PHE A 522 -11.58 -48.50 -35.19
N TYR A 523 -11.09 -47.52 -35.94
CA TYR A 523 -10.12 -47.78 -37.00
C TYR A 523 -8.82 -48.37 -36.44
N ASN A 524 -8.29 -47.79 -35.37
CA ASN A 524 -7.07 -48.28 -34.72
C ASN A 524 -7.24 -49.70 -34.12
N GLN A 525 -8.45 -50.04 -33.64
CA GLN A 525 -8.78 -51.42 -33.25
C GLN A 525 -8.76 -52.37 -34.44
N ALA A 526 -9.32 -51.95 -35.58
CA ALA A 526 -9.30 -52.73 -36.81
C ALA A 526 -7.86 -53.00 -37.29
N CYS A 527 -6.99 -52.00 -37.24
CA CYS A 527 -5.56 -52.14 -37.53
C CYS A 527 -4.91 -53.19 -36.60
N CYS A 528 -5.14 -53.10 -35.29
CA CYS A 528 -4.60 -54.06 -34.32
C CYS A 528 -5.03 -55.51 -34.63
N TYR A 529 -6.30 -55.74 -34.96
CA TYR A 529 -6.79 -57.07 -35.31
C TYR A 529 -6.29 -57.55 -36.68
N ALA A 530 -6.15 -56.64 -37.65
CA ALA A 530 -5.60 -56.95 -38.96
C ALA A 530 -4.13 -57.41 -38.86
N LEU A 531 -3.32 -56.71 -38.06
CA LEU A 531 -1.92 -57.06 -37.75
C LEU A 531 -1.80 -58.42 -37.02
N GLN A 532 -2.84 -58.85 -36.31
CA GLN A 532 -2.92 -60.19 -35.70
C GLN A 532 -3.43 -61.27 -36.67
N GLY A 533 -3.88 -60.92 -37.88
CA GLY A 533 -4.54 -61.82 -38.81
C GLY A 533 -5.97 -62.21 -38.39
N ASN A 534 -6.57 -61.53 -37.41
CA ASN A 534 -7.94 -61.78 -36.98
C ASN A 534 -8.92 -61.02 -37.89
N VAL A 535 -9.19 -61.62 -39.06
CA VAL A 535 -9.99 -60.99 -40.11
C VAL A 535 -11.40 -60.63 -39.62
N GLU A 536 -12.05 -61.49 -38.84
CA GLU A 536 -13.43 -61.25 -38.41
C GLU A 536 -13.58 -59.99 -37.55
N GLN A 537 -12.71 -59.84 -36.54
CA GLN A 537 -12.73 -58.65 -35.68
C GLN A 537 -12.22 -57.42 -36.41
N ALA A 538 -11.20 -57.55 -37.27
CA ALA A 538 -10.70 -56.44 -38.08
C ALA A 538 -11.81 -55.83 -38.95
N LEU A 539 -12.60 -56.67 -39.64
CA LEU A 539 -13.72 -56.22 -40.46
C LEU A 539 -14.86 -55.62 -39.63
N PHE A 540 -15.16 -56.22 -38.47
CA PHE A 540 -16.19 -55.69 -37.58
C PHE A 540 -15.88 -54.25 -37.15
N TYR A 541 -14.67 -54.00 -36.62
CA TYR A 541 -14.28 -52.67 -36.15
C TYR A 541 -14.06 -51.69 -37.30
N LEU A 542 -13.56 -52.16 -38.45
CA LEU A 542 -13.44 -51.31 -39.65
C LEU A 542 -14.82 -50.86 -40.15
N GLN A 543 -15.82 -51.74 -40.13
CA GLN A 543 -17.20 -51.37 -40.47
C GLN A 543 -17.77 -50.32 -39.51
N GLN A 544 -17.48 -50.39 -38.21
CA GLN A 544 -17.88 -49.36 -37.24
C GLN A 544 -17.24 -48.00 -37.58
N ALA A 545 -15.94 -47.98 -37.87
CA ALA A 545 -15.24 -46.76 -38.30
C ALA A 545 -15.84 -46.18 -39.61
N ILE A 546 -16.09 -47.03 -40.60
CA ILE A 546 -16.74 -46.65 -41.88
C ILE A 546 -18.14 -46.08 -41.65
N ASN A 547 -18.93 -46.64 -40.72
CA ASN A 547 -20.27 -46.12 -40.44
C ASN A 547 -20.24 -44.68 -39.92
N LEU A 548 -19.21 -44.32 -39.15
CA LEU A 548 -19.04 -42.99 -38.59
C LEU A 548 -18.40 -42.00 -39.57
N ASN A 549 -17.43 -42.45 -40.39
CA ASN A 549 -16.81 -41.63 -41.42
C ASN A 549 -16.46 -42.48 -42.68
N PRO A 550 -17.43 -42.65 -43.59
CA PRO A 550 -17.25 -43.53 -44.76
C PRO A 550 -16.16 -43.05 -45.71
N GLU A 551 -16.04 -41.73 -45.93
CA GLU A 551 -15.11 -41.16 -46.91
C GLU A 551 -13.64 -41.43 -46.53
N ARG A 552 -13.32 -41.25 -45.25
CA ARG A 552 -11.95 -41.49 -44.74
C ARG A 552 -11.65 -42.98 -44.67
N TYR A 553 -12.51 -43.76 -44.01
CA TYR A 553 -12.18 -45.14 -43.64
C TYR A 553 -12.49 -46.21 -44.68
N ARG A 554 -13.09 -45.87 -45.82
CA ARG A 554 -13.04 -46.74 -47.01
C ARG A 554 -11.75 -46.59 -47.81
N ASN A 555 -11.09 -45.44 -47.71
CA ASN A 555 -9.91 -45.14 -48.52
C ASN A 555 -8.61 -45.45 -47.78
N MET A 556 -8.52 -45.10 -46.50
CA MET A 556 -7.32 -45.29 -45.68
C MET A 556 -6.81 -46.75 -45.65
N PRO A 557 -7.66 -47.78 -45.40
CA PRO A 557 -7.19 -49.18 -45.35
C PRO A 557 -6.61 -49.71 -46.66
N LYS A 558 -6.92 -49.09 -47.81
CA LYS A 558 -6.45 -49.56 -49.13
C LYS A 558 -4.93 -49.45 -49.26
N THR A 559 -4.35 -48.43 -48.62
CA THR A 559 -2.92 -48.10 -48.68
C THR A 559 -2.21 -48.31 -47.35
N ASP A 560 -2.95 -48.51 -46.26
CA ASP A 560 -2.39 -48.73 -44.93
C ASP A 560 -1.72 -50.12 -44.85
N SER A 561 -0.48 -50.14 -44.37
CA SER A 561 0.31 -51.35 -44.21
C SER A 561 -0.26 -52.30 -43.16
N ASP A 562 -1.03 -51.80 -42.20
CA ASP A 562 -1.57 -52.62 -41.11
C ASP A 562 -2.56 -53.68 -41.61
N PHE A 563 -3.19 -53.42 -42.76
CA PHE A 563 -4.12 -54.33 -43.40
C PHE A 563 -3.49 -55.29 -44.42
N GLU A 564 -2.16 -55.26 -44.62
CA GLU A 564 -1.45 -56.10 -45.61
C GLU A 564 -1.83 -57.58 -45.50
N ILE A 565 -1.86 -58.10 -44.26
CA ILE A 565 -2.15 -59.51 -43.97
C ILE A 565 -3.54 -59.93 -44.47
N ILE A 566 -4.52 -59.02 -44.38
CA ILE A 566 -5.92 -59.32 -44.71
C ILE A 566 -6.35 -58.72 -46.06
N ARG A 567 -5.44 -58.04 -46.77
CA ARG A 567 -5.77 -57.25 -47.95
C ARG A 567 -6.37 -58.09 -49.08
N THR A 568 -5.99 -59.36 -49.19
CA THR A 568 -6.54 -60.27 -50.22
C THR A 568 -7.84 -60.96 -49.81
N ASP A 569 -8.35 -60.76 -48.58
CA ASP A 569 -9.63 -61.33 -48.16
C ASP A 569 -10.79 -60.66 -48.92
N GLU A 570 -11.67 -61.48 -49.51
CA GLU A 570 -12.78 -60.98 -50.34
C GLU A 570 -13.73 -60.07 -49.55
N ARG A 571 -13.98 -60.37 -48.27
CA ARG A 571 -14.88 -59.56 -47.43
C ARG A 571 -14.25 -58.22 -47.12
N PHE A 572 -12.93 -58.16 -46.94
CA PHE A 572 -12.19 -56.90 -46.80
C PHE A 572 -12.31 -56.04 -48.07
N GLN A 573 -12.10 -56.63 -49.24
CA GLN A 573 -12.21 -55.93 -50.52
C GLN A 573 -13.62 -55.38 -50.77
N VAL A 574 -14.66 -56.14 -50.41
CA VAL A 574 -16.05 -55.68 -50.48
C VAL A 574 -16.31 -54.52 -49.53
N LEU A 575 -15.81 -54.60 -48.30
CA LEU A 575 -16.05 -53.59 -47.25
C LEU A 575 -15.51 -52.20 -47.60
N ILE A 576 -14.38 -52.13 -48.32
CA ILE A 576 -13.69 -50.87 -48.67
C ILE A 576 -14.07 -50.33 -50.07
N GLN A 577 -14.89 -51.06 -50.84
CA GLN A 577 -15.43 -50.59 -52.11
C GLN A 577 -16.62 -49.66 -51.88
N GLU A 578 -16.74 -48.60 -52.70
CA GLU A 578 -17.92 -47.76 -52.70
C GLU A 578 -19.09 -48.54 -53.32
N HIS A 579 -20.17 -48.72 -52.56
CA HIS A 579 -21.45 -48.99 -53.19
C HIS A 579 -21.96 -47.68 -53.81
N SER A 580 -21.70 -47.50 -55.10
CA SER A 580 -22.45 -46.55 -55.92
C SER A 580 -23.92 -46.98 -55.89
N ASN A 581 -24.76 -46.20 -55.22
CA ASN A 581 -26.20 -46.20 -55.41
C ASN A 581 -26.65 -44.79 -55.75
#